data_AF-A0A378F4N1-F1
#
_entry.id   AF-A0A378F4N1-F1
#
_cell.length_a   1.000
_cell.length_b   1.000
_cell.length_c   1.000
_cell.angle_alpha   90.00
_cell.angle_beta   90.00
_cell.angle_gamma   90.00
#
_symmetry.space_group_name_H-M   'P 1'
#
loop_
_entity.id
_entity.type
_entity.pdbx_description
1 polymer ?
#
loop_
_entity_poly.entity_id
_entity_poly.type
_entity_poly.pdbx_seq_one_letter_code
_entity_poly.pdbx_strand_id
1 'polypeptide(L)' 'MDIIITCQGGDYTKAIYPALINHGWQGYWIDAASALRMDEKACIILDPVNRENIDRAVKAGIKLFVAATAPLR' A
#
# COMPACT_ATOMS: atom_id res chain seq x y z
N MET A 1 -9.60 9.94 -8.97
CA MET A 1 -8.15 9.74 -8.85
C MET A 1 -7.87 8.27 -8.92
N ASP A 2 -6.93 7.86 -9.76
CA ASP A 2 -6.67 6.45 -10.04
C ASP A 2 -5.59 5.86 -9.13
N ILE A 3 -4.68 6.71 -8.63
CA ILE A 3 -3.54 6.33 -7.79
C ILE A 3 -3.33 7.41 -6.73
N ILE A 4 -3.06 7.00 -5.49
CA ILE A 4 -2.61 7.84 -4.39
C ILE A 4 -1.30 7.26 -3.88
N ILE A 5 -0.28 8.13 -3.78
CA ILE A 5 1.02 7.80 -3.18
C ILE A 5 1.17 8.69 -1.95
N THR A 6 1.44 8.10 -0.79
CA THR A 6 1.57 8.85 0.47
C THR A 6 2.83 8.49 1.25
N CYS A 7 3.47 9.54 1.77
CA CYS A 7 4.57 9.47 2.73
C CYS A 7 4.24 10.25 4.02
N GLN A 8 2.97 10.59 4.24
CA GLN A 8 2.55 11.48 5.32
C GLN A 8 2.71 10.85 6.71
N GLY A 9 2.59 9.51 6.81
CA GLY A 9 2.73 8.76 8.05
C GLY A 9 1.49 7.96 8.44
N GLY A 10 1.64 7.10 9.45
CA GLY A 10 0.63 6.10 9.80
C GLY A 10 -0.70 6.66 10.31
N ASP A 11 -0.70 7.82 10.96
CA ASP A 11 -1.94 8.46 11.44
C ASP A 11 -2.81 8.96 10.28
N TYR A 12 -2.19 9.52 9.25
CA TYR A 12 -2.88 9.88 8.01
C TYR A 12 -3.48 8.65 7.34
N THR A 13 -2.69 7.56 7.22
CA THR A 13 -3.18 6.30 6.65
C THR A 13 -4.40 5.76 7.41
N LYS A 14 -4.33 5.70 8.74
CA LYS A 14 -5.43 5.21 9.58
C LYS A 14 -6.69 6.07 9.50
N ALA A 15 -6.55 7.38 9.31
CA ALA A 15 -7.68 8.29 9.17
C ALA A 15 -8.31 8.26 7.77
N ILE A 16 -7.48 8.25 6.73
CA ILE A 16 -7.93 8.53 5.35
C ILE A 16 -8.20 7.26 4.55
N TYR A 17 -7.36 6.22 4.66
CA TYR A 17 -7.52 5.02 3.85
C TYR A 17 -8.87 4.32 4.08
N PRO A 18 -9.31 4.05 5.34
CA PRO A 18 -10.62 3.45 5.58
C PRO A 18 -11.77 4.33 5.06
N ALA A 19 -11.66 5.65 5.22
CA ALA A 19 -12.68 6.58 4.74
C ALA A 19 -12.82 6.55 3.21
N LEU A 20 -11.71 6.50 2.47
CA LEU A 20 -11.71 6.41 1.00
C LEU A 20 -12.36 5.12 0.51
N ILE A 21 -11.98 3.98 1.09
CA ILE A 21 -12.54 2.68 0.70
C ILE A 21 -14.05 2.63 1.01
N ASN A 22 -14.48 3.18 2.16
CA ASN A 22 -15.90 3.27 2.53
C ASN A 22 -16.72 4.17 1.58
N HIS A 23 -16.10 5.16 0.95
CA HIS A 23 -16.73 5.98 -0.09
C HIS A 23 -16.69 5.33 -1.49
N GLY A 24 -16.26 4.07 -1.58
CA GLY A 24 -16.25 3.32 -2.84
C GLY A 24 -15.06 3.65 -3.75
N TRP A 25 -13.99 4.24 -3.24
CA TRP A 25 -12.79 4.46 -4.03
C TRP A 25 -12.09 3.12 -4.36
N GLN A 26 -11.71 2.94 -5.63
CA GLN A 26 -11.15 1.68 -6.17
C GLN A 26 -9.75 1.85 -6.80
N GLY A 27 -9.08 2.96 -6.52
CA GLY A 27 -7.74 3.25 -7.04
C GLY A 27 -6.62 2.55 -6.27
N TYR A 28 -5.38 2.75 -6.72
CA TYR A 28 -4.18 2.20 -6.08
C TYR A 28 -3.72 3.05 -4.91
N TRP A 29 -3.55 2.45 -3.75
CA TRP A 29 -2.96 3.07 -2.57
C TRP A 29 -1.53 2.57 -2.39
N ILE A 30 -0.56 3.49 -2.50
CA ILE A 30 0.87 3.20 -2.33
C ILE A 30 1.36 3.98 -1.12
N ASP A 31 1.81 3.28 -0.09
CA ASP A 31 2.07 3.86 1.23
C ASP A 31 3.50 3.57 1.72
N ALA A 32 4.18 4.60 2.24
CA ALA A 32 5.45 4.42 2.94
C ALA A 32 5.27 4.03 4.42
N ALA A 33 4.11 4.34 5.01
CA ALA A 33 3.83 4.12 6.42
C ALA A 33 3.68 2.63 6.76
N SER A 34 3.96 2.28 8.02
CA SER A 34 3.84 0.90 8.51
C SER A 34 2.41 0.45 8.78
N ALA A 35 1.45 1.37 8.76
CA ALA A 35 0.09 1.17 9.29
C ALA A 35 -0.67 -0.01 8.67
N LEU A 36 -0.43 -0.29 7.39
CA LEU A 36 -1.13 -1.33 6.64
C LEU A 36 -0.24 -2.52 6.24
N ARG A 37 0.99 -2.62 6.77
CA ARG A 37 1.93 -3.70 6.37
C ARG A 37 1.42 -5.10 6.66
N MET A 38 0.63 -5.26 7.72
CA MET A 38 0.08 -6.55 8.16
C MET A 38 -1.36 -6.78 7.68
N ASP A 39 -1.92 -5.86 6.88
CA ASP A 39 -3.23 -6.05 6.28
C ASP A 39 -3.14 -7.18 5.25
N GLU A 40 -4.07 -8.14 5.31
CA GLU A 40 -4.10 -9.30 4.41
C GLU A 40 -4.26 -8.92 2.93
N LYS A 41 -4.80 -7.73 2.66
CA LYS A 41 -4.98 -7.19 1.30
C LYS A 41 -3.72 -6.48 0.80
N ALA A 42 -2.75 -6.22 1.66
CA ALA A 42 -1.56 -5.46 1.31
C ALA A 42 -0.52 -6.32 0.59
N CYS A 43 0.04 -5.79 -0.49
CA CYS A 43 1.27 -6.29 -1.09
C CYS A 43 2.46 -5.45 -0.59
N ILE A 44 3.43 -6.10 0.06
CA ILE A 44 4.67 -5.43 0.47
C ILE A 44 5.56 -5.21 -0.75
N ILE A 45 5.98 -3.95 -0.98
CA ILE A 45 6.90 -3.59 -2.06
C ILE A 45 8.34 -3.70 -1.55
N LEU A 46 9.12 -4.57 -2.20
CA LEU A 46 10.58 -4.61 -2.12
C LEU A 46 11.10 -5.16 -3.47
N ASP A 47 10.94 -4.36 -4.54
CA ASP A 47 11.05 -4.84 -5.92
C ASP A 47 12.37 -5.55 -6.28
N PRO A 48 13.57 -5.21 -5.76
CA PRO A 48 14.78 -5.97 -6.07
C PRO A 48 14.76 -7.39 -5.49
N VAL A 49 13.85 -7.68 -4.57
CA VAL A 49 13.70 -8.96 -3.88
C VAL A 49 12.44 -9.70 -4.33
N ASN A 50 11.32 -9.00 -4.56
CA ASN A 50 10.02 -9.62 -4.75
C ASN A 50 9.24 -9.14 -5.99
N ARG A 51 9.93 -8.69 -7.05
CA ARG A 51 9.31 -8.20 -8.30
C ARG A 51 8.21 -9.12 -8.84
N GLU A 52 8.46 -10.43 -8.92
CA GLU A 52 7.47 -11.38 -9.44
C GLU A 52 6.18 -11.44 -8.62
N ASN A 53 6.27 -11.20 -7.30
CA ASN A 53 5.10 -11.16 -6.43
C ASN A 53 4.29 -9.89 -6.67
N ILE A 54 4.98 -8.75 -6.86
CA ILE A 54 4.35 -7.48 -7.19
C ILE A 54 3.61 -7.60 -8.53
N ASP A 55 4.26 -8.14 -9.56
CA ASP A 55 3.65 -8.31 -10.89
C ASP A 55 2.43 -9.24 -10.84
N ARG A 56 2.48 -10.31 -10.02
CA ARG A 56 1.32 -11.18 -9.77
C ARG A 56 0.20 -10.45 -9.03
N ALA A 57 0.52 -9.66 -8.01
CA ALA A 57 -0.46 -8.88 -7.26
C ALA A 57 -1.18 -7.86 -8.15
N VAL A 58 -0.44 -7.17 -9.03
CA VAL A 58 -1.01 -6.23 -10.00
C VAL A 58 -1.97 -6.95 -10.96
N LYS A 59 -1.57 -8.12 -11.50
CA LYS A 59 -2.44 -8.95 -12.37
C LYS A 59 -3.68 -9.48 -11.64
N ALA A 60 -3.57 -9.78 -10.35
CA ALA A 60 -4.67 -10.21 -9.50
C ALA A 60 -5.60 -9.06 -9.08
N GLY A 61 -5.30 -7.82 -9.48
CA GLY A 61 -6.13 -6.65 -9.16
C GLY A 61 -5.95 -6.12 -7.74
N ILE A 62 -4.89 -6.52 -7.03
CA ILE A 62 -4.54 -5.92 -5.73
C ILE A 62 -4.27 -4.43 -5.94
N LYS A 63 -4.82 -3.62 -5.03
CA LYS A 63 -4.73 -2.15 -5.08
C LYS A 63 -4.00 -1.53 -3.89
N LEU A 64 -3.76 -2.30 -2.83
CA LEU A 64 -3.06 -1.84 -1.64
C LEU A 64 -1.59 -2.31 -1.70
N PHE A 65 -0.68 -1.35 -1.80
CA PHE A 65 0.76 -1.61 -1.81
C PHE A 65 1.47 -0.79 -0.74
N VAL A 66 2.33 -1.43 0.04
CA VAL A 66 2.96 -0.80 1.20
C VAL A 66 4.47 -1.05 1.16
N ALA A 67 5.27 0.00 1.35
CA ALA A 67 6.72 -0.13 1.38
C ALA A 67 7.19 -1.00 2.55
N ALA A 68 8.20 -1.83 2.30
CA ALA A 68 8.88 -2.59 3.33
C ALA A 68 9.54 -1.66 4.38
N THR A 69 9.85 -2.21 5.56
CA THR A 69 10.60 -1.49 6.60
C THR A 69 12.01 -1.16 6.10
N ALA A 70 12.43 0.10 6.22
CA ALA A 70 13.83 0.47 6.10
C ALA A 70 14.53 0.28 7.45
N PRO A 71 15.65 -0.47 7.53
CA PRO A 71 16.48 -0.47 8.74
C PRO A 71 17.10 0.93 8.91
N LEU A 72 16.97 1.50 10.11
CA LEU A 72 17.72 2.70 10.48
C LEU A 72 19.19 2.30 10.56
N ARG A 73 20.00 2.83 9.65
CA ARG A 73 21.46 2.84 9.77
C ARG A 73 21.91 4.11 10.47
#